data_AF-A0A1W9GYU6-F1
#
_entry.id   AF-A0A1W9GYU6-F1
#
_cell.length_a   1.000
_cell.length_b   1.000
_cell.length_c   1.000
_cell.angle_alpha   90.00
_cell.angle_beta   90.00
_cell.angle_gamma   90.00
#
_symmetry.space_group_name_H-M   'P 1'
#
loop_
_entity.id
_entity.type
_entity.pdbx_description
1 polymer ?
#
loop_
_entity_poly.entity_id
_entity_poly.type
_entity_poly.pdbx_seq_one_letter_code
_entity_poly.pdbx_strand_id
1 'polypeptide(L)'
;MKYFFILLVLNLGNVYALSIVYDGFECTEDSAVSSIPAQSRFLIEQDLGNGHYKLLLEDGYLVFKDKVCLEMLNKISKDLEYSTDLSQIKAVAYFNGNHLVISYGSIVQNKDIVPGNPILLSNVNFPSTYTLFLDYLPSKQAFTLKSVTKLDNSFIARTIGESSTSQSFSLTHVEPVFPVETIEFFIKE
;
A
#
# COMPACT_ATOMS: atom_id res chain seq x y z
N MET A 1 -2.19 12.76 -50.51
CA MET A 1 -2.13 11.39 -49.97
C MET A 1 -2.81 11.38 -48.62
N LYS A 2 -3.92 10.64 -48.48
CA LYS A 2 -4.63 10.45 -47.20
C LYS A 2 -3.91 9.35 -46.42
N TYR A 3 -3.35 9.66 -45.26
CA TYR A 3 -2.86 8.64 -44.35
C TYR A 3 -4.05 8.02 -43.62
N PHE A 4 -4.31 6.76 -43.95
CA PHE A 4 -5.34 5.92 -43.36
C PHE A 4 -4.76 5.38 -42.04
N PHE A 5 -5.11 6.00 -40.91
CA PHE A 5 -4.75 5.52 -39.58
C PHE A 5 -5.71 4.38 -39.23
N ILE A 6 -5.29 3.14 -39.49
CA ILE A 6 -6.05 1.95 -39.08
C ILE A 6 -5.82 1.78 -37.58
N LEU A 7 -6.75 2.27 -36.77
CA LEU A 7 -6.85 1.94 -35.35
C LEU A 7 -7.49 0.54 -35.23
N LEU A 8 -6.69 -0.51 -35.41
CA LEU A 8 -7.12 -1.88 -35.13
C LEU A 8 -7.03 -2.12 -33.61
N VAL A 9 -8.11 -1.84 -32.89
CA VAL A 9 -8.22 -2.18 -31.46
C VAL A 9 -8.77 -3.59 -31.32
N LEU A 10 -7.87 -4.58 -31.35
CA LEU A 10 -8.13 -5.94 -30.88
C LEU A 10 -7.23 -6.18 -29.67
N ASN A 11 -7.74 -5.83 -28.48
CA ASN A 11 -7.22 -6.32 -27.20
C ASN A 11 -8.40 -6.53 -26.25
N LEU A 12 -9.00 -7.72 -26.31
CA LEU A 12 -9.78 -8.25 -25.21
C LEU A 12 -8.81 -8.57 -24.06
N GLY A 13 -8.59 -7.62 -23.14
CA GLY A 13 -7.91 -7.93 -21.87
C GLY A 13 -6.89 -6.92 -21.34
N ASN A 14 -6.51 -5.88 -22.10
CA ASN A 14 -5.51 -4.92 -21.59
C ASN A 14 -6.22 -3.75 -20.90
N VAL A 15 -6.23 -3.80 -19.58
CA VAL A 15 -6.48 -2.63 -18.73
C VAL A 15 -5.25 -1.72 -18.84
N TYR A 16 -5.37 -0.62 -19.58
CA TYR A 16 -4.37 0.45 -19.53
C TYR A 16 -4.81 1.40 -18.41
N ALA A 17 -4.21 1.24 -17.24
CA ALA A 17 -4.42 2.13 -16.10
C ALA A 17 -3.11 2.88 -15.84
N LEU A 18 -3.18 4.18 -15.56
CA LEU A 18 -2.04 4.90 -14.99
C LEU A 18 -2.07 4.81 -13.45
N SER A 19 -3.26 4.66 -12.87
CA SER A 19 -3.44 4.42 -11.44
C SER A 19 -4.72 3.66 -11.12
N ILE A 20 -4.80 3.13 -9.89
CA ILE A 20 -6.07 2.76 -9.26
C ILE A 20 -6.27 3.61 -8.00
N VAL A 21 -7.53 3.96 -7.72
CA VAL A 21 -7.88 4.95 -6.71
C VAL A 21 -9.02 4.44 -5.83
N TYR A 22 -8.87 4.58 -4.53
CA TYR A 22 -9.94 4.40 -3.56
C TYR A 22 -10.30 5.74 -2.92
N ASP A 23 -11.58 6.11 -3.03
CA ASP A 23 -12.15 7.28 -2.36
C ASP A 23 -12.80 6.82 -1.04
N GLY A 24 -12.36 7.40 0.07
CA GLY A 24 -12.81 7.06 1.41
C GLY A 24 -12.80 8.27 2.33
N PHE A 25 -12.56 8.03 3.61
CA PHE A 25 -12.50 9.06 4.64
C PHE A 25 -11.23 8.92 5.48
N GLU A 26 -10.71 10.05 5.97
CA GLU A 26 -9.52 10.04 6.82
C GLU A 26 -9.78 9.32 8.14
N CYS A 27 -8.71 8.79 8.74
CA CYS A 27 -8.72 8.35 10.12
C CYS A 27 -8.72 9.54 11.10
N THR A 28 -9.41 9.40 12.22
CA THR A 28 -9.19 10.22 13.42
C THR A 28 -7.90 9.78 14.13
N GLU A 29 -7.47 10.51 15.16
CA GLU A 29 -6.28 10.16 15.97
C GLU A 29 -6.38 8.76 16.60
N ASP A 30 -7.59 8.35 17.02
CA ASP A 30 -7.86 7.00 17.55
C ASP A 30 -8.02 5.93 16.45
N SER A 31 -7.76 6.30 15.20
CA SER A 31 -7.95 5.49 13.99
C SER A 31 -9.40 5.02 13.79
N ALA A 32 -10.37 5.85 14.19
CA ALA A 32 -11.76 5.71 13.78
C ALA A 32 -12.01 6.45 12.46
N VAL A 33 -13.11 6.16 11.77
CA VAL A 33 -13.48 6.86 10.52
C VAL A 33 -13.91 8.29 10.84
N SER A 34 -13.28 9.27 10.20
CA SER A 34 -13.69 10.68 10.26
C SER A 34 -14.72 11.02 9.18
N SER A 35 -15.19 12.27 9.14
CA SER A 35 -16.04 12.79 8.06
C SER A 35 -15.26 13.50 6.95
N ILE A 36 -13.94 13.53 7.02
CA ILE A 36 -13.08 14.24 6.05
C ILE A 36 -12.83 13.31 4.86
N PRO A 37 -13.27 13.66 3.64
CA PRO A 37 -13.00 12.86 2.46
C PRO A 37 -11.51 12.75 2.19
N ALA A 38 -11.06 11.57 1.80
CA ALA A 38 -9.68 11.29 1.47
C ALA A 38 -9.56 10.29 0.32
N GLN A 39 -8.36 10.19 -0.24
CA GLN A 39 -8.07 9.33 -1.36
C GLN A 39 -6.81 8.52 -1.09
N SER A 40 -6.80 7.28 -1.56
CA SER A 40 -5.61 6.44 -1.70
C SER A 40 -5.39 6.19 -3.18
N ARG A 41 -4.16 6.41 -3.67
CA ARG A 41 -3.82 6.27 -5.09
C ARG A 41 -2.61 5.36 -5.25
N PHE A 42 -2.77 4.27 -5.98
CA PHE A 42 -1.65 3.48 -6.46
C PHE A 42 -1.35 3.88 -7.92
N LEU A 43 -0.28 4.64 -8.12
CA LEU A 43 0.24 5.05 -9.42
C LEU A 43 1.19 3.99 -9.98
N ILE A 44 1.07 3.67 -11.27
CA ILE A 44 2.03 2.78 -11.94
C ILE A 44 3.33 3.54 -12.20
N GLU A 45 4.41 3.11 -11.55
CA GLU A 45 5.76 3.62 -11.82
C GLU A 45 6.40 2.88 -13.00
N GLN A 46 6.27 1.55 -13.03
CA GLN A 46 6.92 0.73 -14.05
C GLN A 46 6.12 -0.55 -14.32
N ASP A 47 5.86 -0.84 -15.60
CA ASP A 47 5.44 -2.17 -16.07
C ASP A 47 6.67 -3.05 -16.25
N LEU A 48 6.73 -4.17 -15.53
CA LEU A 48 7.82 -5.15 -15.59
C LEU A 48 7.53 -6.31 -16.56
N GLY A 49 6.34 -6.33 -17.16
CA GLY A 49 5.84 -7.41 -18.00
C GLY A 49 5.24 -8.57 -17.20
N ASN A 50 4.54 -9.46 -17.91
CA ASN A 50 3.89 -10.66 -17.35
C ASN A 50 2.94 -10.35 -16.17
N GLY A 51 2.30 -9.19 -16.19
CA GLY A 51 1.38 -8.75 -15.14
C GLY A 51 2.06 -8.21 -13.88
N HIS A 52 3.38 -8.03 -13.86
CA HIS A 52 4.10 -7.46 -12.71
C HIS A 52 4.30 -5.95 -12.86
N TYR A 53 4.08 -5.21 -11.78
CA TYR A 53 4.18 -3.75 -11.76
C TYR A 53 4.95 -3.25 -10.53
N LYS A 54 5.72 -2.17 -10.70
CA LYS A 54 6.12 -1.30 -9.59
C LYS A 54 5.13 -0.16 -9.48
N LEU A 55 4.70 0.10 -8.26
CA LEU A 55 3.70 1.09 -7.93
C LEU A 55 4.25 2.10 -6.92
N LEU A 56 3.63 3.26 -6.91
CA LEU A 56 3.77 4.30 -5.89
C LEU A 56 2.41 4.47 -5.23
N LEU A 57 2.33 4.25 -3.92
CA LEU A 57 1.17 4.62 -3.12
C LEU A 57 1.34 6.07 -2.67
N GLU A 58 0.41 6.91 -3.08
CA GLU A 58 0.34 8.33 -2.76
C GLU A 58 -0.88 8.62 -1.87
N ASP A 59 -0.89 9.82 -1.31
CA ASP A 59 -1.95 10.37 -0.45
C ASP A 59 -2.13 9.61 0.87
N GLY A 60 -3.04 8.63 0.94
CA GLY A 60 -3.34 7.89 2.15
C GLY A 60 -3.27 6.37 1.97
N TYR A 61 -2.94 5.68 3.05
CA TYR A 61 -2.98 4.21 3.09
C TYR A 61 -4.13 3.72 3.96
N LEU A 62 -4.60 2.49 3.69
CA LEU A 62 -5.77 1.93 4.36
C LEU A 62 -5.40 1.43 5.76
N VAL A 63 -6.16 1.86 6.76
CA VAL A 63 -6.13 1.34 8.13
C VAL A 63 -7.36 0.49 8.35
N PHE A 64 -7.14 -0.74 8.83
CA PHE A 64 -8.20 -1.73 9.03
C PHE A 64 -8.46 -1.92 10.53
N LYS A 65 -9.54 -1.31 11.05
CA LYS A 65 -10.08 -1.57 12.40
C LYS A 65 -11.54 -2.02 12.26
N ASP A 66 -12.47 -1.39 12.99
CA ASP A 66 -13.92 -1.66 12.90
C ASP A 66 -14.51 -1.29 11.53
N LYS A 67 -13.93 -0.25 10.92
CA LYS A 67 -14.21 0.23 9.55
C LYS A 67 -12.90 0.66 8.91
N VAL A 68 -12.88 0.77 7.58
CA VAL A 68 -11.70 1.24 6.89
C VAL A 68 -11.68 2.77 6.87
N CYS A 69 -10.51 3.33 7.19
CA CYS A 69 -10.21 4.74 7.03
C CYS A 69 -8.83 4.91 6.38
N LEU A 70 -8.54 6.14 5.95
CA LEU A 70 -7.28 6.51 5.31
C LEU A 70 -6.40 7.31 6.26
N GLU A 71 -5.22 6.81 6.55
CA GLU A 71 -4.21 7.60 7.24
C GLU A 71 -3.32 8.30 6.21
N MET A 72 -3.27 9.63 6.30
CA MET A 72 -2.64 10.47 5.28
C MET A 72 -1.14 10.56 5.48
N LEU A 73 -0.38 10.24 4.42
CA LEU A 73 1.08 10.23 4.44
C LEU A 73 1.68 11.61 4.77
N ASN A 74 1.03 12.67 4.28
CA ASN A 74 1.43 14.07 4.53
C ASN A 74 1.25 14.54 6.00
N LYS A 75 0.46 13.82 6.81
CA LYS A 75 0.32 14.10 8.24
C LYS A 75 1.41 13.38 9.02
N ILE A 76 1.68 12.13 8.68
CA ILE A 76 2.77 11.33 9.27
C ILE A 76 4.12 12.00 9.07
N SER A 77 4.36 12.58 7.88
CA SER A 77 5.60 13.30 7.58
C SER A 77 5.83 14.52 8.47
N LYS A 78 4.79 15.14 9.01
CA LYS A 78 4.91 16.34 9.86
C LYS A 78 5.28 15.99 11.30
N ASP A 79 4.82 14.85 11.79
CA ASP A 79 5.10 14.40 13.16
C ASP A 79 6.53 13.84 13.31
N LEU A 80 7.16 13.49 12.19
CA LEU A 80 8.54 13.02 12.12
C LEU A 80 9.48 14.18 11.74
N GLU A 81 9.83 15.02 12.71
CA GLU A 81 10.70 16.23 12.57
C GLU A 81 12.06 16.01 11.86
N TYR A 82 12.46 14.77 11.55
CA TYR A 82 13.76 14.42 10.96
C TYR A 82 13.70 13.43 9.77
N SER A 83 12.54 13.12 9.20
CA SER A 83 12.45 12.12 8.13
C SER A 83 12.23 12.76 6.75
N THR A 84 13.01 12.28 5.78
CA THR A 84 12.78 12.35 4.34
C THR A 84 11.31 12.33 3.97
N ASP A 85 10.93 13.21 3.04
CA ASP A 85 9.61 13.35 2.43
C ASP A 85 8.89 12.01 2.27
N LEU A 86 7.97 11.71 3.19
CA LEU A 86 7.10 10.52 3.14
C LEU A 86 5.93 10.75 2.19
N SER A 87 6.15 11.47 1.08
CA SER A 87 5.10 11.80 0.12
C SER A 87 4.55 10.55 -0.57
N GLN A 88 5.33 9.46 -0.64
CA GLN A 88 4.97 8.25 -1.36
C GLN A 88 5.55 6.97 -0.72
N ILE A 89 4.85 5.85 -0.86
CA ILE A 89 5.30 4.51 -0.46
C ILE A 89 5.53 3.66 -1.71
N LYS A 90 6.69 2.97 -1.78
CA LYS A 90 6.95 1.99 -2.85
C LYS A 90 6.10 0.73 -2.64
N ALA A 91 5.50 0.27 -3.72
CA ALA A 91 4.65 -0.92 -3.74
C ALA A 91 4.97 -1.79 -4.97
N VAL A 92 4.61 -3.07 -4.89
CA VAL A 92 4.70 -4.01 -6.00
C VAL A 92 3.35 -4.65 -6.24
N ALA A 93 3.04 -4.98 -7.49
CA ALA A 93 1.80 -5.63 -7.82
C ALA A 93 1.94 -6.75 -8.85
N TYR A 94 0.98 -7.67 -8.82
CA TYR A 94 0.79 -8.72 -9.81
C TYR A 94 -0.68 -8.79 -10.23
N PHE A 95 -0.94 -8.73 -11.53
CA PHE A 95 -2.26 -8.85 -12.14
C PHE A 95 -2.28 -9.99 -13.15
N ASN A 96 -3.20 -10.93 -12.99
CA ASN A 96 -3.34 -12.09 -13.90
C ASN A 96 -4.58 -12.04 -14.81
N GLY A 97 -5.22 -10.88 -14.93
CA GLY A 97 -6.47 -10.71 -15.69
C GLY A 97 -7.74 -10.80 -14.83
N ASN A 98 -7.68 -11.53 -13.71
CA ASN A 98 -8.83 -11.71 -12.81
C ASN A 98 -8.58 -11.14 -11.42
N HIS A 99 -7.35 -11.29 -10.92
CA HIS A 99 -6.97 -10.89 -9.57
C HIS A 99 -5.78 -9.95 -9.63
N LEU A 100 -5.85 -8.89 -8.83
CA LEU A 100 -4.76 -7.96 -8.59
C LEU A 100 -4.28 -8.16 -7.15
N VAL A 101 -2.99 -8.40 -6.98
CA VAL A 101 -2.34 -8.49 -5.67
C VAL A 101 -1.38 -7.31 -5.56
N ILE A 102 -1.50 -6.51 -4.50
CA ILE A 102 -0.61 -5.38 -4.21
C ILE A 102 0.06 -5.59 -2.87
N SER A 103 1.37 -5.42 -2.80
CA SER A 103 2.13 -5.46 -1.56
C SER A 103 2.87 -4.15 -1.33
N TYR A 104 2.73 -3.59 -0.14
CA TYR A 104 3.40 -2.35 0.27
C TYR A 104 3.70 -2.36 1.77
N GLY A 105 4.78 -1.67 2.16
CA GLY A 105 5.15 -1.50 3.56
C GLY A 105 4.43 -0.31 4.19
N SER A 106 3.99 -0.43 5.45
CA SER A 106 3.66 0.76 6.24
C SER A 106 4.91 1.31 6.91
N ILE A 107 5.05 2.63 6.83
CA ILE A 107 6.18 3.37 7.41
C ILE A 107 5.88 3.79 8.85
N VAL A 108 4.65 3.59 9.35
CA VAL A 108 4.32 3.93 10.73
C VAL A 108 5.19 3.10 11.66
N GLN A 109 6.00 3.82 12.45
CA GLN A 109 6.93 3.24 13.41
C GLN A 109 6.19 2.25 14.29
N ASN A 110 6.79 1.08 14.49
CA ASN A 110 6.39 0.19 15.56
C ASN A 110 6.44 1.02 16.85
N LYS A 111 5.32 1.14 17.58
CA LYS A 111 5.28 1.86 18.88
C LYS A 111 6.21 1.21 19.91
N ASP A 112 6.71 0.00 19.62
CA ASP A 112 7.69 -0.75 20.40
C ASP A 112 9.16 -0.46 20.02
N ILE A 113 9.45 0.53 19.15
CA ILE A 113 10.83 0.91 18.81
C ILE A 113 11.42 1.83 19.89
N VAL A 114 12.51 1.36 20.49
CA VAL A 114 13.39 2.15 21.37
C VAL A 114 13.92 3.37 20.60
N PRO A 115 13.84 4.60 21.14
CA PRO A 115 14.34 5.79 20.47
C PRO A 115 15.83 5.63 20.12
N GLY A 116 16.22 5.81 18.85
CA GLY A 116 17.64 5.94 18.52
C GLY A 116 18.15 5.51 17.14
N ASN A 117 17.35 4.87 16.26
CA ASN A 117 17.81 4.55 14.91
C ASN A 117 16.69 4.70 13.86
N PRO A 118 16.83 5.61 12.88
CA PRO A 118 15.87 5.74 11.79
C PRO A 118 15.95 4.52 10.85
N ILE A 119 14.80 3.96 10.51
CA ILE A 119 14.69 2.91 9.49
C ILE A 119 14.97 3.58 8.13
N LEU A 120 16.15 3.32 7.56
CA LEU A 120 16.49 3.79 6.22
C LEU A 120 15.61 3.08 5.18
N LEU A 121 15.00 3.84 4.27
CA LEU A 121 14.11 3.39 3.19
C LEU A 121 14.70 2.31 2.25
N SER A 122 16.01 2.05 2.33
CA SER A 122 16.69 0.96 1.62
C SER A 122 16.56 -0.41 2.30
N ASN A 123 16.05 -0.45 3.53
CA ASN A 123 15.86 -1.67 4.28
C ASN A 123 14.44 -2.18 3.99
N VAL A 124 14.32 -3.31 3.29
CA VAL A 124 13.07 -4.01 2.96
C VAL A 124 12.33 -4.56 4.20
N ASN A 125 12.74 -4.11 5.39
CA ASN A 125 12.25 -4.53 6.69
C ASN A 125 11.29 -3.47 7.24
N PHE A 126 10.13 -3.34 6.60
CA PHE A 126 9.06 -2.51 7.15
C PHE A 126 8.55 -3.12 8.46
N PRO A 127 8.23 -2.29 9.47
CA PRO A 127 7.59 -2.73 10.70
C PRO A 127 6.33 -3.55 10.44
N SER A 128 5.55 -3.12 9.44
CA SER A 128 4.36 -3.82 8.95
C SER A 128 4.34 -3.82 7.42
N THR A 129 3.93 -4.91 6.81
CA THR A 129 3.66 -5.01 5.36
C THR A 129 2.22 -5.42 5.14
N TYR A 130 1.55 -4.76 4.20
CA TYR A 130 0.19 -5.08 3.80
C TYR A 130 0.21 -5.73 2.42
N THR A 131 -0.56 -6.81 2.28
CA THR A 131 -0.84 -7.44 0.99
C THR A 131 -2.33 -7.39 0.74
N LEU A 132 -2.74 -6.63 -0.26
CA LEU A 132 -4.13 -6.50 -0.71
C LEU A 132 -4.40 -7.54 -1.80
N PHE A 133 -5.50 -8.28 -1.68
CA PHE A 133 -6.00 -9.17 -2.72
C PHE A 133 -7.32 -8.59 -3.25
N LEU A 134 -7.34 -8.26 -4.54
CA LEU A 134 -8.48 -7.62 -5.19
C LEU A 134 -8.98 -8.43 -6.38
N ASP A 135 -10.30 -8.49 -6.53
CA ASP A 135 -10.97 -9.07 -7.70
C ASP A 135 -11.22 -7.97 -8.73
N TYR A 136 -10.85 -8.22 -9.98
CA TYR A 136 -11.17 -7.32 -11.07
C TYR A 136 -12.66 -7.40 -11.45
N LEU A 137 -13.29 -6.25 -11.59
CA LEU A 137 -14.66 -6.06 -12.06
C LEU A 137 -14.64 -5.36 -13.43
N PRO A 138 -14.61 -6.11 -14.54
CA PRO A 138 -14.55 -5.54 -15.88
C PRO A 138 -15.72 -4.59 -16.20
N SER A 139 -16.90 -4.86 -15.65
CA SER A 139 -18.12 -4.08 -15.91
C SER A 139 -18.05 -2.65 -15.34
N LYS A 140 -17.25 -2.44 -14.29
CA LYS A 140 -17.08 -1.14 -13.63
C LYS A 140 -15.71 -0.50 -13.87
N GLN A 141 -14.78 -1.22 -14.50
CA GLN A 141 -13.36 -0.87 -14.53
C GLN A 141 -12.84 -0.58 -13.12
N ALA A 142 -13.10 -1.51 -12.20
CA ALA A 142 -12.76 -1.38 -10.80
C ALA A 142 -12.18 -2.69 -10.25
N PHE A 143 -11.54 -2.61 -9.10
CA PHE A 143 -11.04 -3.74 -8.33
C PHE A 143 -11.73 -3.74 -6.97
N THR A 144 -12.34 -4.86 -6.57
CA THR A 144 -12.94 -5.00 -5.24
C THR A 144 -11.97 -5.67 -4.30
N LEU A 145 -11.66 -5.05 -3.17
CA LEU A 145 -10.83 -5.64 -2.13
C LEU A 145 -11.56 -6.83 -1.49
N LYS A 146 -10.94 -8.02 -1.49
CA LYS A 146 -11.50 -9.24 -0.91
C LYS A 146 -10.84 -9.62 0.40
N SER A 147 -9.54 -9.46 0.49
CA SER A 147 -8.80 -9.75 1.71
C SER A 147 -7.54 -8.91 1.79
N VAL A 148 -7.08 -8.75 3.03
CA VAL A 148 -5.83 -8.10 3.35
C VAL A 148 -5.05 -9.00 4.28
N THR A 149 -3.76 -9.14 4.03
CA THR A 149 -2.84 -9.78 4.96
C THR A 149 -1.90 -8.72 5.48
N LYS A 150 -1.94 -8.48 6.80
CA LYS A 150 -0.96 -7.66 7.48
C LYS A 150 0.11 -8.58 8.07
N LEU A 151 1.37 -8.23 7.82
CA LEU A 151 2.53 -8.92 8.35
C LEU A 151 3.30 -7.94 9.22
N ASP A 152 3.31 -8.18 10.53
CA ASP A 152 4.07 -7.38 11.48
C ASP A 152 5.40 -8.07 11.79
N ASN A 153 6.48 -7.32 11.62
CA ASN A 153 7.83 -7.72 11.98
C ASN A 153 8.15 -7.13 13.36
N SER A 154 8.05 -7.97 14.40
CA SER A 154 8.45 -7.55 15.76
C SER A 154 9.97 -7.38 15.85
N PHE A 155 10.39 -6.27 16.47
CA PHE A 155 11.80 -5.97 16.70
C PHE A 155 12.23 -6.59 18.04
N ILE A 156 13.23 -7.47 18.03
CA ILE A 156 13.90 -7.91 19.25
C ILE A 156 15.32 -7.36 19.27
N ALA A 157 15.57 -6.41 20.18
CA ALA A 157 16.93 -6.07 20.59
C ALA A 157 17.40 -7.08 21.63
N ARG A 158 18.32 -7.98 21.25
CA ARG A 158 19.07 -8.77 22.24
C ARG A 158 20.36 -8.03 22.57
N THR A 159 20.51 -7.64 23.83
CA THR A 159 21.79 -7.16 24.37
C THR A 159 22.72 -8.37 24.52
N ILE A 160 23.75 -8.47 23.68
CA ILE A 160 24.79 -9.49 23.79
C ILE A 160 26.04 -8.80 24.33
N GLY A 161 26.20 -8.78 25.65
CA GLY A 161 27.37 -8.17 26.32
C GLY A 161 27.48 -6.65 26.20
N GLU A 162 28.46 -6.06 26.89
CA GLU A 162 28.61 -4.62 27.16
C GLU A 162 28.82 -3.70 25.94
N SER A 163 28.83 -4.20 24.71
CA SER A 163 29.04 -3.32 23.54
C SER A 163 28.43 -3.79 22.21
N SER A 164 27.56 -4.81 22.20
CA SER A 164 26.90 -5.23 20.94
C SER A 164 25.42 -5.58 21.13
N THR A 165 24.55 -4.75 20.56
CA THR A 165 23.14 -5.07 20.34
C THR A 165 23.00 -5.84 19.02
N SER A 166 22.63 -7.12 19.08
CA SER A 166 22.21 -7.82 17.87
C SER A 166 20.75 -7.48 17.61
N GLN A 167 20.48 -6.86 16.47
CA GLN A 167 19.13 -6.50 16.04
C GLN A 167 18.61 -7.62 15.14
N SER A 168 17.48 -8.23 15.51
CA SER A 168 16.85 -9.26 14.70
C SER A 168 15.34 -9.13 14.75
N PHE A 169 14.70 -9.32 13.59
CA PHE A 169 13.28 -9.62 13.52
C PHE A 169 13.13 -11.12 13.80
N SER A 170 12.26 -11.52 14.74
CA SER A 170 12.14 -12.94 15.10
C SER A 170 10.72 -13.43 15.36
N LEU A 171 9.71 -12.57 15.27
CA LEU A 171 8.31 -12.98 15.27
C LEU A 171 7.60 -12.30 14.10
N THR A 172 7.13 -13.12 13.17
CA THR A 172 6.22 -12.73 12.09
C THR A 172 4.81 -12.99 12.59
N HIS A 173 4.06 -11.92 12.90
CA HIS A 173 2.62 -12.04 13.15
C HIS A 173 1.88 -11.80 11.84
N VAL A 174 1.07 -12.77 11.43
CA VAL A 174 0.25 -12.67 10.22
C VAL A 174 -1.19 -12.49 10.66
N GLU A 175 -1.75 -11.33 10.38
CA GLU A 175 -3.13 -10.98 10.69
C GLU A 175 -3.94 -10.94 9.38
N PRO A 176 -4.84 -11.91 9.14
CA PRO A 176 -5.78 -11.83 8.05
C PRO A 176 -6.90 -10.86 8.40
N VAL A 177 -7.13 -9.90 7.51
CA VAL A 177 -8.18 -8.89 7.62
C VAL A 177 -9.19 -9.12 6.49
N PHE A 178 -10.45 -9.24 6.87
CA PHE A 178 -11.56 -9.35 5.94
C PHE A 178 -12.39 -8.06 6.01
N PRO A 179 -12.42 -7.25 4.94
CA PRO A 179 -13.23 -6.05 4.89
C PRO A 179 -14.69 -6.36 5.19
N VAL A 180 -15.27 -5.65 6.16
CA VAL A 180 -16.70 -5.78 6.51
C VAL A 180 -17.58 -5.04 5.50
N GLU A 181 -17.00 -4.05 4.82
CA GLU A 181 -17.63 -3.23 3.79
C GLU A 181 -17.01 -3.45 2.41
N THR A 182 -17.79 -3.17 1.37
CA THR A 182 -17.30 -3.25 0.00
C THR A 182 -16.37 -2.08 -0.28
N ILE A 183 -15.10 -2.39 -0.55
CA ILE A 183 -14.07 -1.41 -0.92
C ILE A 183 -13.74 -1.61 -2.39
N GLU A 184 -14.01 -0.60 -3.21
CA GLU A 184 -13.75 -0.61 -4.66
C GLU A 184 -12.68 0.42 -5.00
N PHE A 185 -11.64 -0.02 -5.69
CA PHE A 185 -10.62 0.83 -6.29
C PHE A 185 -10.96 1.02 -7.78
N PHE A 186 -11.12 2.26 -8.22
CA PHE A 186 -11.44 2.57 -9.62
C PHE A 186 -10.18 2.82 -10.43
N ILE A 187 -10.16 2.31 -11.67
CA ILE A 187 -9.10 2.60 -12.63
C ILE A 187 -9.17 4.08 -13.02
N LYS A 188 -8.02 4.74 -13.06
CA LYS A 188 -7.86 6.12 -13.52
C LYS A 188 -6.71 6.22 -14.51
N GLU A 189 -6.97 6.93 -15.60
CA GLU A 189 -5.96 7.45 -16.53
C GLU A 189 -5.40 8.77 -15.99
#